data_AF-A0A8J1MEP5-F1
#
_entry.id   AF-A0A8J1MEP5-F1
#
_cell.length_a   1.000
_cell.length_b   1.000
_cell.length_c   1.000
_cell.angle_alpha   90.00
_cell.angle_beta   90.00
_cell.angle_gamma   90.00
#
_symmetry.space_group_name_H-M   'P 1'
#
loop_
_entity.id
_entity.type
_entity.pdbx_description
1 polymer ?
#
loop_
_entity_poly.entity_id
_entity_poly.type
_entity_poly.pdbx_seq_one_letter_code
_entity_poly.pdbx_strand_id
1 'polypeptide(L)'
;MALGGDITIPCGGAVKNMAEGTWENMEKCLKCQDNEWPNQERTMCCEKQVEFLSYAGDSLTLVFIISSVILFIIAAVILGTFISFQDTPVVKANNHTLSFILLVSIKLSFLSVFLFLGRPVVITCMLRQISFGITFCIAVSCVLAKTLTVYIAFKATKPGSPWRRWMDIKVANWLVFICSSIQCLISVIWLVISPPYVENILSEPGKIIIQCNEGSVVAFYIVLSYMGLLASVSFIVAFLARTLPDSFNEAKYITFSML
;
A
#
# COMPACT_ATOMS: atom_id res chain seq x y z
N MET A 1 -48.66 -32.89 39.00
CA MET A 1 -47.95 -31.68 39.46
C MET A 1 -47.14 -31.17 38.30
N ALA A 2 -47.58 -30.08 37.69
CA ALA A 2 -46.90 -29.42 36.59
C ALA A 2 -46.45 -28.03 37.04
N LEU A 3 -45.31 -27.58 36.50
CA LEU A 3 -44.81 -26.20 36.40
C LEU A 3 -44.23 -25.62 37.71
N GLY A 4 -43.12 -24.88 37.73
CA GLY A 4 -42.24 -24.41 36.66
C GLY A 4 -40.91 -24.01 37.28
N GLY A 5 -39.81 -24.43 36.64
CA GLY A 5 -38.49 -23.86 36.93
C GLY A 5 -38.33 -22.64 36.04
N ASP A 6 -38.09 -21.47 36.64
CA ASP A 6 -37.75 -20.24 35.93
C ASP A 6 -36.44 -20.45 35.17
N ILE A 7 -36.55 -20.78 33.88
CA ILE A 7 -35.44 -20.76 32.94
C ILE A 7 -35.15 -19.28 32.64
N THR A 8 -34.24 -18.69 33.41
CA THR A 8 -33.65 -17.40 33.07
C THR A 8 -32.76 -17.60 31.85
N ILE A 9 -33.32 -17.39 30.64
CA ILE A 9 -32.54 -17.36 29.40
C ILE A 9 -31.69 -16.07 29.45
N PRO A 10 -30.35 -16.15 29.52
CA PRO A 10 -29.53 -14.95 29.55
C PRO A 10 -29.72 -14.18 28.24
N CYS A 11 -30.09 -12.88 28.35
CA CYS A 11 -30.23 -11.98 27.22
C CYS A 11 -28.91 -11.87 26.43
N GLY A 12 -28.72 -12.67 25.38
CA GLY A 12 -27.54 -12.61 24.52
C GLY A 12 -27.51 -11.30 23.72
N GLY A 13 -26.67 -10.35 24.12
CA GLY A 13 -26.47 -9.08 23.40
C GLY A 13 -27.60 -8.03 23.53
N ALA A 14 -28.45 -8.14 24.54
CA ALA A 14 -29.61 -7.27 24.76
C ALA A 14 -29.62 -6.65 26.17
N VAL A 15 -30.27 -5.48 26.32
CA VAL A 15 -30.48 -4.74 27.57
C VAL A 15 -31.76 -5.24 28.26
N LYS A 16 -31.78 -5.24 29.60
CA LYS A 16 -32.97 -5.61 30.38
C LYS A 16 -33.88 -4.39 30.55
N ASN A 17 -35.17 -4.52 30.23
CA ASN A 17 -36.17 -3.51 30.60
C ASN A 17 -37.31 -4.13 31.44
N MET A 18 -37.82 -3.33 32.37
CA MET A 18 -38.95 -3.67 33.22
C MET A 18 -40.21 -3.06 32.61
N ALA A 19 -41.14 -3.88 32.13
CA ALA A 19 -42.43 -3.39 31.66
C ALA A 19 -43.41 -3.34 32.84
N GLU A 20 -43.91 -2.15 33.18
CA GLU A 20 -44.94 -2.00 34.21
C GLU A 20 -46.28 -2.55 33.70
N GLY A 21 -46.64 -3.75 34.17
CA GLY A 21 -47.91 -4.39 33.89
C GLY A 21 -48.13 -5.61 34.78
N THR A 22 -48.85 -5.39 35.88
CA THR A 22 -49.63 -6.36 36.68
C THR A 22 -49.20 -7.85 36.62
N TRP A 23 -48.49 -8.27 37.67
CA TRP A 23 -48.34 -9.65 38.19
C TRP A 23 -47.52 -10.69 37.41
N GLU A 24 -46.50 -10.29 36.66
CA GLU A 24 -45.30 -11.11 36.37
C GLU A 24 -44.18 -10.16 35.89
N ASN A 25 -43.13 -9.96 36.70
CA ASN A 25 -41.95 -9.16 36.32
C ASN A 25 -41.14 -9.93 35.27
N MET A 26 -41.65 -10.05 34.05
CA MET A 26 -40.95 -10.71 32.97
C MET A 26 -39.86 -9.77 32.44
N GLU A 27 -38.59 -10.08 32.75
CA GLU A 27 -37.43 -9.38 32.19
C GLU A 27 -37.48 -9.48 30.66
N LYS A 28 -37.82 -8.38 29.98
CA LYS A 28 -37.81 -8.34 28.51
C LYS A 28 -36.42 -7.92 28.04
N CYS A 29 -35.78 -8.79 27.27
CA CYS A 29 -34.53 -8.49 26.58
C CYS A 29 -34.83 -7.61 25.34
N LEU A 30 -34.34 -6.38 25.31
CA LEU A 30 -34.41 -5.50 24.14
C LEU A 30 -33.04 -5.41 23.48
N LYS A 31 -33.00 -5.70 22.18
CA LYS A 31 -31.78 -5.60 21.38
C LYS A 31 -31.47 -4.12 21.12
N CYS A 32 -30.23 -3.69 21.35
CA CYS A 32 -29.76 -2.34 21.01
C CYS A 32 -29.72 -2.13 19.49
N GLN A 33 -29.74 -0.88 19.03
CA GLN A 33 -29.57 -0.58 17.61
C GLN A 33 -28.18 -1.05 17.12
N ASP A 34 -28.01 -1.21 15.80
CA ASP A 34 -26.77 -1.76 15.22
C ASP A 34 -25.51 -0.94 15.57
N ASN A 35 -25.67 0.34 15.95
CA ASN A 35 -24.58 1.24 16.34
C ASN A 35 -24.30 1.24 17.86
N GLU A 36 -25.08 0.50 18.64
CA GLU A 36 -25.09 0.56 20.09
C GLU A 36 -24.80 -0.83 20.70
N TRP A 37 -24.26 -0.84 21.91
CA TRP A 37 -23.93 -2.04 22.66
C TRP A 37 -24.34 -1.89 24.13
N PRO A 38 -24.91 -2.93 24.77
CA PRO A 38 -25.25 -2.87 26.19
C PRO A 38 -24.02 -2.56 27.05
N ASN A 39 -24.16 -1.66 28.02
CA ASN A 39 -23.17 -1.44 29.06
C ASN A 39 -22.91 -2.72 29.88
N GLN A 40 -21.85 -2.76 30.69
CA GLN A 40 -21.47 -3.95 31.47
C GLN A 40 -22.59 -4.44 32.40
N GLU A 41 -23.41 -3.52 32.92
CA GLU A 41 -24.58 -3.82 33.76
C GLU A 41 -25.86 -4.16 32.97
N ARG A 42 -25.82 -4.10 31.63
CA ARG A 42 -26.92 -4.39 30.69
C ARG A 42 -28.21 -3.62 30.99
N THR A 43 -28.06 -2.39 31.47
CA THR A 43 -29.11 -1.43 31.82
C THR A 43 -29.32 -0.35 30.78
N MET A 44 -28.31 -0.04 29.95
CA MET A 44 -28.41 0.95 28.88
C MET A 44 -27.64 0.53 27.63
N CYS A 45 -28.11 0.98 26.46
CA CYS A 45 -27.38 0.87 25.20
C CYS A 45 -26.41 2.05 25.11
N CYS A 46 -25.11 1.77 24.99
CA CYS A 46 -24.05 2.75 24.80
C CYS A 46 -23.55 2.72 23.36
N GLU A 47 -23.12 3.86 22.83
CA GLU A 47 -22.52 3.92 21.50
C GLU A 47 -21.22 3.10 21.46
N LYS A 48 -21.05 2.26 20.43
CA LYS A 48 -19.88 1.37 20.33
C LYS A 48 -18.59 2.19 20.18
N GLN A 49 -17.52 1.78 20.87
CA GLN A 49 -16.22 2.40 20.70
C GLN A 49 -15.63 2.04 19.33
N VAL A 50 -15.09 3.04 18.65
CA VAL A 50 -14.55 2.87 17.31
C VAL A 50 -13.05 2.70 17.37
N GLU A 51 -12.56 1.52 17.03
CA GLU A 51 -11.13 1.20 16.94
C GLU A 51 -10.66 1.38 15.49
N PHE A 52 -9.55 2.10 15.35
CA PHE A 52 -8.85 2.34 14.09
C PHE A 52 -7.35 2.12 14.35
N LEU A 53 -6.53 1.93 13.31
CA LEU A 53 -5.07 2.11 13.45
C LEU A 53 -4.78 3.58 13.80
N SER A 54 -4.79 3.84 15.11
CA SER A 54 -4.62 5.15 15.70
C SER A 54 -3.14 5.43 15.92
N TYR A 55 -2.75 6.69 15.70
CA TYR A 55 -1.41 7.22 15.96
C TYR A 55 -0.89 6.98 17.39
N ALA A 56 -1.79 6.67 18.33
CA ALA A 56 -1.50 6.71 19.76
C ALA A 56 -1.70 5.37 20.52
N GLY A 57 -2.06 4.26 19.85
CA GLY A 57 -2.44 3.01 20.54
C GLY A 57 -1.37 1.92 20.59
N ASP A 58 -0.66 1.69 19.48
CA ASP A 58 0.15 0.49 19.29
C ASP A 58 1.62 0.80 19.02
N SER A 59 2.52 0.09 19.70
CA SER A 59 3.98 0.17 19.52
C SER A 59 4.41 -0.07 18.06
N LEU A 60 3.65 -0.88 17.32
CA LEU A 60 3.88 -1.21 15.92
C LEU A 60 3.65 0.01 14.99
N THR A 61 2.61 0.79 15.26
CA THR A 61 2.30 2.04 14.53
C THR A 61 3.40 3.08 14.74
N LEU A 62 3.92 3.20 15.96
CA LEU A 62 5.00 4.11 16.29
C LEU A 62 6.30 3.76 15.55
N VAL A 63 6.63 2.47 15.45
CA VAL A 63 7.79 2.00 14.65
C VAL A 63 7.63 2.35 13.18
N PHE A 64 6.44 2.17 12.60
CA PHE A 64 6.19 2.55 11.20
C PHE A 64 6.30 4.05 10.96
N ILE A 65 5.81 4.88 11.87
CA ILE A 65 5.93 6.33 11.77
C ILE A 65 7.39 6.75 11.82
N ILE A 66 8.14 6.32 12.84
CA ILE A 66 9.56 6.70 13.00
C ILE A 66 10.39 6.26 11.80
N SER A 67 10.25 4.99 11.39
CA SER A 67 10.99 4.47 10.24
C SER A 67 10.64 5.22 8.94
N SER A 68 9.37 5.52 8.69
CA SER A 68 8.95 6.27 7.50
C SER A 68 9.49 7.70 7.49
N VAL A 69 9.51 8.40 8.64
CA VAL A 69 10.08 9.74 8.75
C VAL A 69 11.59 9.72 8.48
N ILE A 70 12.32 8.80 9.12
CA ILE A 70 13.78 8.67 8.94
C ILE A 70 14.11 8.40 7.47
N LEU A 71 13.43 7.43 6.85
CA LEU A 71 13.67 7.07 5.45
C LEU A 71 13.28 8.19 4.49
N PHE A 72 12.22 8.95 4.77
CA PHE A 72 11.86 10.13 4.00
C PHE A 72 12.93 11.22 4.05
N ILE A 73 13.50 11.49 5.25
CA ILE A 73 14.58 12.47 5.43
C ILE A 73 15.82 12.01 4.65
N ILE A 74 16.22 10.75 4.77
CA ILE A 74 17.37 10.19 4.04
C ILE A 74 17.16 10.35 2.53
N ALA A 75 16.00 9.95 2.01
CA ALA A 75 15.68 10.08 0.59
C ALA A 75 15.64 11.55 0.14
N ALA A 76 15.20 12.48 1.00
CA ALA A 76 15.22 13.91 0.73
C ALA A 76 16.65 14.47 0.64
N VAL A 77 17.54 14.04 1.54
CA VAL A 77 18.96 14.42 1.53
C VAL A 77 19.62 13.89 0.26
N ILE A 78 19.39 12.63 -0.12
CA ILE A 78 19.93 12.04 -1.36
C ILE A 78 19.41 12.78 -2.60
N LEU A 79 18.13 13.15 -2.61
CA LEU A 79 17.57 13.94 -3.72
C LEU A 79 18.21 15.34 -3.77
N GLY A 80 18.38 15.98 -2.62
CA GLY A 80 19.03 17.30 -2.52
C GLY A 80 20.48 17.28 -3.01
N THR A 81 21.25 16.24 -2.66
CA THR A 81 22.61 16.08 -3.19
C THR A 81 22.60 15.83 -4.69
N PHE A 82 21.68 15.00 -5.20
CA PHE A 82 21.56 14.73 -6.64
C PHE A 82 21.28 16.01 -7.45
N ILE A 83 20.41 16.89 -6.93
CA ILE A 83 20.11 18.20 -7.54
C ILE A 83 21.33 19.12 -7.47
N SER A 84 21.98 19.23 -6.31
CA SER A 84 23.15 20.11 -6.14
C SER A 84 24.34 19.69 -7.00
N PHE A 85 24.49 18.39 -7.26
CA PHE A 85 25.57 17.82 -8.09
C PHE A 85 25.11 17.44 -9.50
N GLN A 86 23.98 17.98 -9.99
CA GLN A 86 23.41 17.62 -11.29
C GLN A 86 24.37 17.82 -12.48
N ASP A 87 25.30 18.76 -12.36
CA ASP A 87 26.28 19.10 -13.41
C ASP A 87 27.52 18.19 -13.40
N THR A 88 27.65 17.31 -12.40
CA THR A 88 28.78 16.38 -12.34
C THR A 88 28.68 15.31 -13.42
N PRO A 89 29.82 14.88 -14.01
CA PRO A 89 29.83 13.88 -15.07
C PRO A 89 29.24 12.53 -14.63
N VAL A 90 29.31 12.21 -13.33
CA VAL A 90 28.69 11.02 -12.74
C VAL A 90 27.17 11.06 -12.85
N VAL A 91 26.56 12.20 -12.52
CA VAL A 91 25.11 12.39 -12.58
C VAL A 91 24.60 12.52 -14.01
N LYS A 92 25.38 13.15 -14.89
CA LYS A 92 25.07 13.35 -16.31
C LYS A 92 25.24 12.09 -17.15
N ALA A 93 26.17 11.20 -16.78
CA ALA A 93 26.33 9.88 -17.39
C ALA A 93 25.21 8.91 -16.98
N ASN A 94 24.64 9.10 -15.78
CA ASN A 94 23.41 8.45 -15.39
C ASN A 94 22.22 9.16 -16.06
N ASN A 95 21.15 8.44 -16.39
CA ASN A 95 19.95 9.07 -16.93
C ASN A 95 19.25 9.86 -15.80
N HIS A 96 19.60 11.15 -15.63
CA HIS A 96 19.18 12.02 -14.53
C HIS A 96 17.66 11.96 -14.27
N THR A 97 16.88 11.87 -15.35
CA THR A 97 15.42 11.76 -15.30
C THR A 97 14.94 10.51 -14.55
N LEU A 98 15.53 9.33 -14.80
CA LEU A 98 15.09 8.09 -14.15
C LEU A 98 15.46 8.05 -12.67
N SER A 99 16.67 8.50 -12.33
CA SER A 99 17.12 8.57 -10.93
C SER A 99 16.27 9.56 -10.12
N PHE A 100 15.90 10.70 -10.73
CA PHE A 100 14.99 11.66 -10.12
C PHE A 100 13.59 11.06 -9.89
N ILE A 101 12.99 10.43 -10.92
CA ILE A 101 11.68 9.79 -10.81
C ILE A 101 11.69 8.69 -9.75
N LEU A 102 12.75 7.87 -9.70
CA LEU A 102 12.92 6.82 -8.69
C LEU A 102 12.95 7.39 -7.27
N LEU A 103 13.79 8.40 -7.02
CA LEU A 103 13.91 9.02 -5.69
C LEU A 103 12.61 9.69 -5.25
N VAL A 104 11.93 10.40 -6.15
CA VAL A 104 10.61 10.98 -5.87
C VAL A 104 9.59 9.89 -5.55
N SER A 105 9.58 8.79 -6.31
CA SER A 105 8.67 7.66 -6.05
C SER A 105 8.95 7.02 -4.70
N ILE A 106 10.21 6.80 -4.34
CA ILE A 106 10.59 6.26 -3.02
C ILE A 106 10.11 7.17 -1.89
N LYS A 107 10.26 8.50 -2.03
CA LYS A 107 9.74 9.47 -1.04
C LYS A 107 8.22 9.38 -0.90
N LEU A 108 7.50 9.31 -2.03
CA LEU A 108 6.05 9.16 -2.04
C LEU A 108 5.60 7.83 -1.44
N SER A 109 6.37 6.75 -1.62
CA SER A 109 6.10 5.45 -1.00
C SER A 109 6.19 5.53 0.53
N PHE A 110 7.21 6.19 1.09
CA PHE A 110 7.29 6.41 2.54
C PHE A 110 6.18 7.33 3.04
N LEU A 111 5.80 8.34 2.25
CA LEU A 111 4.68 9.21 2.60
C LEU A 111 3.34 8.45 2.60
N SER A 112 3.21 7.41 1.77
CA SER A 112 1.98 6.62 1.68
C SER A 112 1.63 5.94 3.01
N VAL A 113 2.61 5.60 3.86
CA VAL A 113 2.37 5.05 5.22
C VAL A 113 1.45 5.95 6.04
N PHE A 114 1.57 7.27 5.89
CA PHE A 114 0.70 8.22 6.57
C PHE A 114 -0.74 8.20 6.05
N LEU A 115 -0.96 7.83 4.78
CA LEU A 115 -2.31 7.64 4.23
C LEU A 115 -3.01 6.39 4.79
N PHE A 116 -2.24 5.43 5.31
CA PHE A 116 -2.77 4.27 6.02
C PHE A 116 -3.09 4.56 7.49
N LEU A 117 -2.60 5.68 8.05
CA LEU A 117 -2.76 6.07 9.44
C LEU A 117 -3.86 7.12 9.61
N GLY A 118 -4.77 6.90 10.56
CA GLY A 118 -5.87 7.82 10.86
C GLY A 118 -7.27 7.26 10.52
N ARG A 119 -8.30 8.11 10.65
CA ARG A 119 -9.69 7.69 10.47
C ARG A 119 -9.98 7.39 9.00
N PRO A 120 -10.35 6.16 8.62
CA PRO A 120 -10.69 5.82 7.25
C PRO A 120 -11.97 6.55 6.83
N VAL A 121 -11.84 7.44 5.86
CA VAL A 121 -12.93 8.02 5.06
C VAL A 121 -12.87 7.46 3.65
N VAL A 122 -13.97 7.50 2.91
CA VAL A 122 -14.07 6.94 1.55
C VAL A 122 -12.93 7.46 0.64
N ILE A 123 -12.61 8.75 0.72
CA ILE A 123 -11.53 9.38 -0.05
C ILE A 123 -10.16 8.83 0.34
N THR A 124 -9.88 8.65 1.65
CA THR A 124 -8.59 8.11 2.09
C THR A 124 -8.46 6.63 1.74
N CYS A 125 -9.55 5.86 1.75
CA CYS A 125 -9.56 4.46 1.29
C CYS A 125 -9.16 4.36 -0.18
N MET A 126 -9.71 5.21 -1.04
CA MET A 126 -9.32 5.27 -2.46
C MET A 126 -7.86 5.70 -2.64
N LEU A 127 -7.47 6.81 -2.01
CA LEU A 127 -6.12 7.36 -2.13
C LEU A 127 -5.05 6.38 -1.67
N ARG A 128 -5.30 5.66 -0.57
CA ARG A 128 -4.37 4.68 0.00
C ARG A 128 -3.97 3.61 -1.01
N GLN A 129 -4.96 3.02 -1.68
CA GLN A 129 -4.73 1.89 -2.56
C GLN A 129 -4.14 2.29 -3.91
N ILE A 130 -4.65 3.38 -4.47
CA ILE A 130 -4.15 3.95 -5.73
C ILE A 130 -2.72 4.46 -5.55
N SER A 131 -2.48 5.25 -4.49
CA SER A 131 -1.16 5.83 -4.24
C SER A 131 -0.11 4.75 -4.02
N PHE A 132 -0.43 3.70 -3.27
CA PHE A 132 0.49 2.58 -3.06
C PHE A 132 0.81 1.86 -4.38
N GLY A 133 -0.22 1.45 -5.14
CA GLY A 133 -0.05 0.69 -6.38
C GLY A 133 0.68 1.49 -7.46
N ILE A 134 0.31 2.74 -7.69
CA ILE A 134 0.94 3.59 -8.71
C ILE A 134 2.38 3.91 -8.34
N THR A 135 2.63 4.35 -7.10
CA THR A 135 3.98 4.77 -6.69
C THR A 135 4.95 3.60 -6.72
N PHE A 136 4.52 2.42 -6.24
CA PHE A 136 5.33 1.22 -6.27
C PHE A 136 5.60 0.76 -7.71
N CYS A 137 4.59 0.78 -8.58
CA CYS A 137 4.76 0.45 -9.99
C CYS A 137 5.77 1.37 -10.69
N ILE A 138 5.71 2.68 -10.44
CA ILE A 138 6.68 3.64 -11.01
C ILE A 138 8.08 3.31 -10.50
N ALA A 139 8.24 3.07 -9.20
CA ALA A 139 9.54 2.73 -8.62
C ALA A 139 10.14 1.45 -9.25
N VAL A 140 9.37 0.36 -9.31
CA VAL A 140 9.83 -0.91 -9.92
C VAL A 140 10.11 -0.74 -11.41
N SER A 141 9.28 0.02 -12.13
CA SER A 141 9.49 0.32 -13.54
C SER A 141 10.79 1.09 -13.77
N CYS A 142 11.11 2.05 -12.91
CA CYS A 142 12.38 2.78 -12.95
C CYS A 142 13.59 1.86 -12.71
N VAL A 143 13.51 0.95 -11.74
CA VAL A 143 14.55 -0.04 -11.48
C VAL A 143 14.73 -0.97 -12.68
N LEU A 144 13.62 -1.47 -13.24
CA LEU A 144 13.64 -2.30 -14.45
C LEU A 144 14.27 -1.54 -15.62
N ALA A 145 13.87 -0.29 -15.84
CA ALA A 145 14.39 0.55 -16.92
C ALA A 145 15.89 0.85 -16.77
N LYS A 146 16.36 1.12 -15.55
CA LYS A 146 17.79 1.25 -15.25
C LYS A 146 18.53 -0.04 -15.57
N THR A 147 18.08 -1.16 -15.02
CA THR A 147 18.72 -2.47 -15.22
C THR A 147 18.75 -2.88 -16.70
N LEU A 148 17.67 -2.61 -17.43
CA LEU A 148 17.60 -2.88 -18.87
C LEU A 148 18.55 -1.98 -19.67
N THR A 149 18.66 -0.70 -19.32
CA THR A 149 19.60 0.23 -19.97
C THR A 149 21.03 -0.29 -19.83
N VAL A 150 21.38 -0.78 -18.64
CA VAL A 150 22.67 -1.38 -18.33
C VAL A 150 22.90 -2.62 -19.18
N TYR A 151 21.93 -3.54 -19.21
CA TYR A 151 22.00 -4.73 -20.02
C TYR A 151 22.19 -4.44 -21.51
N ILE A 152 21.44 -3.46 -22.05
CA ILE A 152 21.55 -3.02 -23.45
C ILE A 152 22.92 -2.39 -23.72
N ALA A 153 23.42 -1.53 -22.83
CA ALA A 153 24.73 -0.90 -22.98
C ALA A 153 25.85 -1.93 -23.09
N PHE A 154 25.81 -2.99 -22.29
CA PHE A 154 26.76 -4.11 -22.38
C PHE A 154 26.62 -4.95 -23.66
N LYS A 155 25.42 -5.08 -24.22
CA LYS A 155 25.23 -5.78 -25.50
C LYS A 155 25.66 -4.93 -26.69
N ALA A 156 25.51 -3.61 -26.57
CA ALA A 156 25.81 -2.64 -27.63
C ALA A 156 27.31 -2.40 -27.85
N THR A 157 28.17 -2.72 -26.88
CA THR A 157 29.64 -2.68 -27.04
C THR A 157 30.16 -3.73 -28.03
N LYS A 158 29.36 -4.73 -28.43
CA LYS A 158 29.73 -5.64 -29.53
C LYS A 158 29.63 -4.93 -30.89
N PRO A 159 30.72 -4.88 -31.69
CA PRO A 159 30.70 -4.23 -32.99
C PRO A 159 29.67 -4.91 -33.93
N GLY A 160 28.86 -4.10 -34.63
CA GLY A 160 27.83 -4.58 -35.56
C GLY A 160 26.48 -4.98 -34.94
N SER A 161 26.28 -4.78 -33.63
CA SER A 161 25.02 -5.19 -32.99
C SER A 161 23.85 -4.21 -33.24
N PRO A 162 22.62 -4.69 -33.47
CA PRO A 162 21.44 -3.83 -33.63
C PRO A 162 21.06 -3.10 -32.33
N TRP A 163 21.60 -3.53 -31.18
CA TRP A 163 21.35 -2.95 -29.85
C TRP A 163 21.85 -1.52 -29.71
N ARG A 164 22.79 -1.07 -30.55
CA ARG A 164 23.33 0.29 -30.52
C ARG A 164 22.26 1.35 -30.84
N ARG A 165 21.31 1.04 -31.75
CA ARG A 165 20.18 1.93 -32.09
C ARG A 165 19.20 2.11 -30.92
N TRP A 166 19.14 1.15 -30.01
CA TRP A 166 18.28 1.22 -28.82
C TRP A 166 18.88 2.09 -27.70
N MET A 167 20.19 2.36 -27.73
CA MET A 167 20.83 3.31 -26.80
C MET A 167 20.54 4.78 -27.17
N ASP A 168 20.40 5.09 -28.46
CA ASP A 168 20.08 6.44 -28.93
C ASP A 168 18.61 6.82 -28.68
N ILE A 169 17.72 5.83 -28.64
CA ILE A 169 16.31 6.03 -28.30
C ILE A 169 16.19 6.05 -26.77
N LYS A 170 15.42 6.98 -26.20
CA LYS A 170 15.11 7.05 -24.75
C LYS A 170 14.20 5.89 -24.28
N VAL A 171 14.56 4.65 -24.59
CA VAL A 171 13.80 3.41 -24.36
C VAL A 171 13.39 3.28 -22.90
N ALA A 172 14.31 3.61 -21.99
CA ALA A 172 14.08 3.52 -20.55
C ALA A 172 12.95 4.44 -20.07
N ASN A 173 12.86 5.67 -20.59
CA ASN A 173 11.80 6.60 -20.20
C ASN A 173 10.43 6.18 -20.77
N TRP A 174 10.43 5.69 -22.02
CA TRP A 174 9.24 5.10 -22.64
C TRP A 174 8.75 3.86 -21.90
N LEU A 175 9.66 3.00 -21.45
CA LEU A 175 9.33 1.81 -20.66
C LEU A 175 8.61 2.19 -19.36
N VAL A 176 9.16 3.13 -18.60
CA VAL A 176 8.52 3.63 -17.36
C VAL A 176 7.14 4.21 -17.66
N PHE A 177 7.02 5.01 -18.73
CA PHE A 177 5.75 5.61 -19.12
C PHE A 177 4.70 4.56 -19.48
N ILE A 178 5.04 3.55 -20.28
CA ILE A 178 4.13 2.48 -20.69
C ILE A 178 3.70 1.64 -19.48
N CYS A 179 4.65 1.19 -18.66
CA CYS A 179 4.34 0.38 -17.47
C CYS A 179 3.44 1.14 -16.48
N SER A 180 3.77 2.41 -16.20
CA SER A 180 2.96 3.27 -15.34
C SER A 180 1.56 3.52 -15.91
N SER A 181 1.45 3.73 -17.23
CA SER A 181 0.16 3.94 -17.89
C SER A 181 -0.75 2.71 -17.78
N ILE A 182 -0.18 1.50 -17.96
CA ILE A 182 -0.93 0.24 -17.78
C ILE A 182 -1.44 0.11 -16.35
N GLN A 183 -0.60 0.36 -15.35
CA GLN A 183 -1.02 0.32 -13.94
C GLN A 183 -2.10 1.35 -13.63
N CYS A 184 -2.00 2.55 -14.19
CA CYS A 184 -2.99 3.61 -14.03
C CYS A 184 -4.34 3.17 -14.61
N LEU A 185 -4.36 2.58 -15.82
CA LEU A 185 -5.57 2.05 -16.44
C LEU A 185 -6.20 0.94 -15.59
N ILE A 186 -5.41 -0.03 -15.12
CA ILE A 186 -5.91 -1.10 -14.23
C ILE A 186 -6.56 -0.50 -12.98
N SER A 187 -5.90 0.48 -12.36
CA SER A 187 -6.39 1.15 -11.15
C SER A 187 -7.68 1.95 -11.42
N VAL A 188 -7.76 2.67 -12.54
CA VAL A 188 -8.97 3.42 -12.93
C VAL A 188 -10.14 2.48 -13.19
N ILE A 189 -9.92 1.40 -13.94
CA ILE A 189 -10.95 0.39 -14.22
C ILE A 189 -11.48 -0.21 -12.92
N TRP A 190 -10.59 -0.52 -11.97
CA TRP A 190 -10.99 -1.03 -10.67
C TRP A 190 -11.86 -0.02 -9.89
N LEU A 191 -11.48 1.26 -9.84
CA LEU A 191 -12.27 2.29 -9.15
C LEU A 191 -13.67 2.49 -9.77
N VAL A 192 -13.79 2.35 -11.09
CA VAL A 192 -15.07 2.51 -11.78
C VAL A 192 -16.00 1.33 -11.52
N ILE A 193 -15.48 0.10 -11.50
CA ILE A 193 -16.29 -1.12 -11.35
C ILE A 193 -16.62 -1.39 -9.88
N SER A 194 -15.65 -1.21 -8.98
CA SER A 194 -15.76 -1.57 -7.57
C SER A 194 -14.90 -0.64 -6.72
N PRO A 195 -15.35 0.60 -6.50
CA PRO A 195 -14.62 1.55 -5.67
C PRO A 195 -14.45 1.04 -4.23
N PRO A 196 -13.27 1.22 -3.61
CA PRO A 196 -13.06 0.94 -2.19
C PRO A 196 -14.04 1.75 -1.34
N TYR A 197 -14.64 1.09 -0.34
CA TYR A 197 -15.60 1.72 0.57
C TYR A 197 -15.23 1.45 2.03
N VAL A 198 -15.77 2.27 2.92
CA VAL A 198 -15.57 2.13 4.36
C VAL A 198 -16.54 1.07 4.87
N GLU A 199 -16.02 0.00 5.47
CA GLU A 199 -16.81 -1.07 6.07
C GLU A 199 -16.61 -1.08 7.59
N ASN A 200 -17.72 -1.22 8.32
CA ASN A 200 -17.75 -1.33 9.77
C ASN A 200 -17.80 -2.81 10.15
N ILE A 201 -16.68 -3.38 10.57
CA ILE A 201 -16.62 -4.78 11.01
C ILE A 201 -16.88 -4.82 12.51
N LEU A 202 -17.97 -5.47 12.92
CA LEU A 202 -18.23 -5.83 14.32
C LEU A 202 -17.40 -7.07 14.68
N SER A 203 -16.12 -6.89 14.99
CA SER A 203 -15.24 -8.01 15.36
C SER A 203 -15.30 -8.38 16.85
N GLU A 204 -15.71 -7.46 17.74
CA GLU A 204 -15.81 -7.73 19.19
C GLU A 204 -17.11 -7.18 19.80
N PRO A 205 -17.68 -7.84 20.83
CA PRO A 205 -18.80 -7.30 21.60
C PRO A 205 -18.41 -5.95 22.23
N GLY A 206 -18.96 -4.86 21.69
CA GLY A 206 -18.73 -3.49 22.18
C GLY A 206 -17.74 -2.63 21.38
N LYS A 207 -17.11 -3.17 20.32
CA LYS A 207 -16.14 -2.43 19.48
C LYS A 207 -16.52 -2.49 18.00
N ILE A 208 -16.36 -1.36 17.31
CA ILE A 208 -16.45 -1.23 15.85
C ILE A 208 -15.04 -1.06 15.31
N ILE A 209 -14.55 -1.99 14.50
CA ILE A 209 -13.31 -1.80 13.75
C ILE A 209 -13.71 -1.24 12.38
N ILE A 210 -13.27 -0.01 12.07
CA ILE A 210 -13.53 0.57 10.75
C ILE A 210 -12.33 0.28 9.85
N GLN A 211 -12.58 -0.45 8.77
CA GLN A 211 -11.59 -0.81 7.77
C GLN A 211 -12.02 -0.30 6.38
N CYS A 212 -11.04 -0.14 5.49
CA CYS A 212 -11.33 0.08 4.07
C CYS A 212 -11.45 -1.28 3.40
N ASN A 213 -12.65 -1.63 2.95
CA ASN A 213 -12.83 -2.78 2.07
C ASN A 213 -12.39 -2.38 0.66
N GLU A 214 -11.61 -3.25 0.03
CA GLU A 214 -11.10 -3.10 -1.34
C GLU A 214 -12.20 -3.09 -2.42
N GLY A 215 -13.43 -3.46 -2.06
CA GLY A 215 -14.59 -3.57 -2.94
C GLY A 215 -14.55 -4.83 -3.81
N SER A 216 -13.43 -5.08 -4.49
CA SER A 216 -13.19 -6.29 -5.29
C SER A 216 -11.82 -6.88 -5.00
N VAL A 217 -11.83 -8.02 -4.32
CA VAL A 217 -10.63 -8.82 -4.02
C VAL A 217 -9.92 -9.26 -5.31
N VAL A 218 -10.68 -9.59 -6.36
CA VAL A 218 -10.12 -9.98 -7.66
C VAL A 218 -9.35 -8.82 -8.29
N ALA A 219 -9.92 -7.62 -8.30
CA ALA A 219 -9.26 -6.44 -8.87
C ALA A 219 -8.00 -6.06 -8.09
N PHE A 220 -8.04 -6.18 -6.76
CA PHE A 220 -6.86 -6.00 -5.92
C PHE A 220 -5.74 -7.00 -6.28
N TYR A 221 -6.06 -8.28 -6.45
CA TYR A 221 -5.07 -9.28 -6.87
C TYR A 221 -4.53 -9.04 -8.27
N ILE A 222 -5.34 -8.50 -9.21
CA ILE A 222 -4.85 -8.12 -10.55
C ILE A 222 -3.77 -7.04 -10.44
N VAL A 223 -4.00 -6.00 -9.63
CA VAL A 223 -3.02 -4.94 -9.35
C VAL A 223 -1.75 -5.51 -8.73
N LEU A 224 -1.88 -6.34 -7.69
CA LEU A 224 -0.73 -6.98 -7.04
C LEU A 224 0.05 -7.89 -7.99
N SER A 225 -0.67 -8.66 -8.82
CA SER A 225 -0.07 -9.57 -9.79
C SER A 225 0.72 -8.81 -10.85
N TYR A 226 0.21 -7.67 -11.34
CA TYR A 226 0.95 -6.84 -12.28
C TYR A 226 2.24 -6.29 -11.66
N MET A 227 2.20 -5.80 -10.42
CA MET A 227 3.41 -5.36 -9.71
C MET A 227 4.39 -6.52 -9.49
N GLY A 228 3.90 -7.70 -9.13
CA GLY A 228 4.69 -8.91 -8.99
C GLY A 228 5.36 -9.35 -10.30
N LEU A 229 4.66 -9.22 -11.43
CA LEU A 229 5.22 -9.47 -12.76
C LEU A 229 6.31 -8.47 -13.12
N LEU A 230 6.11 -7.17 -12.87
CA LEU A 230 7.15 -6.17 -13.08
C LEU A 230 8.39 -6.46 -12.21
N ALA A 231 8.18 -6.86 -10.95
CA ALA A 231 9.26 -7.21 -10.03
C ALA A 231 10.02 -8.46 -10.49
N SER A 232 9.31 -9.50 -10.95
CA SER A 232 9.94 -10.74 -11.44
C SER A 232 10.77 -10.50 -12.71
N VAL A 233 10.24 -9.72 -13.66
CA VAL A 233 10.98 -9.33 -14.86
C VAL A 233 12.22 -8.50 -14.48
N SER A 234 12.08 -7.55 -13.56
CA SER A 234 13.21 -6.76 -13.04
C SER A 234 14.29 -7.64 -12.44
N PHE A 235 13.88 -8.63 -11.62
CA PHE A 235 14.80 -9.58 -11.02
C PHE A 235 15.52 -10.45 -12.06
N ILE A 236 14.81 -10.97 -13.06
CA ILE A 236 15.39 -11.76 -14.15
C ILE A 236 16.43 -10.92 -14.92
N VAL A 237 16.10 -9.70 -15.29
CA VAL A 237 17.03 -8.80 -16.02
C VAL A 237 18.24 -8.46 -15.15
N ALA A 238 18.06 -8.26 -13.84
CA ALA A 238 19.16 -8.02 -12.91
C ALA A 238 20.09 -9.23 -12.81
N PHE A 239 19.55 -10.45 -12.80
CA PHE A 239 20.34 -11.67 -12.83
C PHE A 239 21.12 -11.84 -14.14
N LEU A 240 20.47 -11.58 -15.27
CA LEU A 240 21.12 -11.58 -16.59
C LEU A 240 22.24 -10.54 -16.69
N ALA A 241 22.08 -9.36 -16.07
CA ALA A 241 23.13 -8.35 -16.02
C ALA A 241 24.35 -8.81 -15.20
N ARG A 242 24.16 -9.61 -14.14
CA ARG A 242 25.26 -10.15 -13.31
C ARG A 242 26.06 -11.25 -13.99
N THR A 243 25.44 -12.01 -14.91
CA THR A 243 26.05 -13.16 -15.61
C THR A 243 26.85 -12.77 -16.85
N LEU A 244 27.01 -11.46 -17.13
CA LEU A 244 27.84 -10.96 -18.22
C LEU A 244 29.35 -11.11 -17.89
N PRO A 245 30.19 -11.50 -18.86
CA PRO A 245 31.59 -11.88 -18.64
C PRO A 245 32.46 -10.73 -18.09
N ASP A 246 33.35 -11.08 -17.16
CA ASP A 246 34.16 -10.19 -16.30
C ASP A 246 35.14 -9.23 -17.00
N SER A 247 35.26 -9.24 -18.34
CA SER A 247 36.16 -8.32 -19.06
C SER A 247 35.75 -6.84 -18.98
N PHE A 248 34.58 -6.55 -18.39
CA PHE A 248 34.07 -5.19 -18.14
C PHE A 248 33.87 -4.91 -16.64
N ASN A 249 34.72 -5.46 -15.78
CA ASN A 249 34.62 -5.31 -14.32
C ASN A 249 34.57 -3.84 -13.84
N GLU A 250 35.28 -2.91 -14.49
CA GLU A 250 35.18 -1.48 -14.15
C GLU A 250 33.76 -0.91 -14.35
N ALA A 251 33.11 -1.23 -15.46
CA ALA A 251 31.74 -0.77 -15.73
C ALA A 251 30.71 -1.46 -14.83
N LYS A 252 30.95 -2.71 -14.42
CA LYS A 252 30.11 -3.47 -13.49
C LYS A 252 30.08 -2.83 -12.10
N TYR A 253 31.22 -2.41 -11.56
CA TYR A 253 31.29 -1.74 -10.25
C TYR A 253 30.62 -0.36 -10.25
N ILE A 254 30.85 0.44 -11.30
CA ILE A 254 30.23 1.77 -11.45
C ILE A 254 28.71 1.64 -11.54
N THR A 255 28.22 0.61 -12.22
CA THR A 255 26.79 0.43 -12.49
C THR A 255 26.04 -0.26 -11.35
N PHE A 256 26.66 -1.19 -10.64
CA PHE A 256 26.08 -1.80 -9.43
C PHE A 256 25.95 -0.77 -8.30
N SER A 257 26.83 0.22 -8.26
CA SER A 257 26.73 1.36 -7.35
C SER A 257 25.66 2.38 -7.73
N MET A 258 25.07 2.27 -8.94
CA MET A 258 24.01 3.16 -9.45
C MET A 258 22.58 2.59 -9.28
N LEU A 259 22.47 1.34 -8.80
CA LEU A 259 21.22 0.62 -8.57
C LEU A 259 20.79 0.68 -7.10
#